data_AF-V7CY82-F1
#
_entry.id   AF-V7CY82-F1
#
_cell.length_a   1.000
_cell.length_b   1.000
_cell.length_c   1.000
_cell.angle_alpha   90.00
_cell.angle_beta   90.00
_cell.angle_gamma   90.00
#
_symmetry.space_group_name_H-M   'P 1'
#
loop_
_entity.id
_entity.type
_entity.pdbx_description
1 polymer ?
#
loop_
_entity_poly.entity_id
_entity_poly.type
_entity_poly.pdbx_seq_one_letter_code
_entity_poly.pdbx_strand_id
1 'polypeptide(L)'
;YSFPPSCVGEVGRIGAPSRREIGHGMLAERSLERILPSENDFPYTIRLESTITESNGSSSMASVCGGCLALQDAGVPIKCSIAGIAMGLVLDTKEFGGDGTPLILSDIVGSEDASGDMDFKVAGNEDGITAFQMDIKVAGITLPIMRKALQQAREGRKHILEAMMNCSPPPANRLSKFAPLIYVMKVNPDRVNLIIGSGGKKIKSIIEESGVEAIDADDNGTVKIFAKDLLSLERSKAIISSLMMVPTIGDIYRNCEIKSIASYGVFVEIAPGREGLCHISELSSSWLPKAEDVFKVGDHIDVKLIEINEKGQLRLSHRALLPDTNPDNSNIKQSTGELADDTETSSKSPEKSKDKSSTPKITASSKRSSEDDSVLPSKKFVRRLVSSSEDKPFTNKDKTKKSSNKAVGSGSVKDESSLVSGEA
;
A
#
# COMPACT_ATOMS: atom_id res chain seq x y z
N TYR A 1 -21.59 -3.00 -11.60
CA TYR A 1 -22.77 -3.87 -11.51
C TYR A 1 -23.68 -3.52 -12.67
N SER A 2 -24.10 -4.51 -13.45
CA SER A 2 -24.91 -4.30 -14.66
C SER A 2 -26.00 -5.35 -14.73
N PHE A 3 -27.24 -4.93 -14.99
CA PHE A 3 -28.44 -5.78 -15.01
C PHE A 3 -29.11 -5.71 -16.39
N PRO A 4 -28.59 -6.43 -17.40
CA PRO A 4 -29.16 -6.42 -18.73
C PRO A 4 -30.56 -7.07 -18.74
N PRO A 5 -31.54 -6.57 -19.53
CA PRO A 5 -32.90 -7.14 -19.59
C PRO A 5 -32.95 -8.64 -19.90
N SER A 6 -31.96 -9.14 -20.65
CA SER A 6 -31.82 -10.56 -20.97
C SER A 6 -31.69 -11.47 -19.74
N CYS A 7 -31.23 -10.97 -18.59
CA CYS A 7 -31.07 -11.79 -17.38
C CYS A 7 -32.39 -12.19 -16.70
N VAL A 8 -33.50 -11.56 -17.10
CA VAL A 8 -34.88 -11.92 -16.73
C VAL A 8 -35.70 -12.40 -17.94
N GLY A 9 -35.05 -12.64 -19.09
CA GLY A 9 -35.71 -13.05 -20.33
C GLY A 9 -36.44 -11.92 -21.08
N GLU A 10 -36.24 -10.65 -20.70
CA GLU A 10 -36.92 -9.50 -21.29
C GLU A 10 -36.09 -8.80 -22.38
N VAL A 11 -36.77 -8.03 -23.24
CA VAL A 11 -36.14 -7.07 -24.16
C VAL A 11 -36.35 -5.67 -23.60
N GLY A 12 -35.28 -4.89 -23.49
CA GLY A 12 -35.35 -3.54 -22.91
C GLY A 12 -34.21 -2.63 -23.36
N ARG A 13 -34.27 -1.37 -22.94
CA ARG A 13 -33.28 -0.35 -23.29
C ARG A 13 -31.98 -0.57 -22.50
N ILE A 14 -30.89 -0.82 -23.21
CA ILE A 14 -29.53 -0.80 -22.67
C ILE A 14 -29.01 0.66 -22.70
N GLY A 15 -28.33 1.10 -21.64
CA GLY A 15 -27.88 2.49 -21.53
C GLY A 15 -27.19 2.78 -20.19
N ALA A 16 -27.37 4.00 -19.67
CA ALA A 16 -26.85 4.40 -18.36
C ALA A 16 -27.48 3.55 -17.23
N PRO A 17 -26.72 3.23 -16.17
CA PRO A 17 -27.19 2.35 -15.09
C PRO A 17 -28.36 2.96 -14.34
N SER A 18 -29.36 2.11 -14.05
CA SER A 18 -30.51 2.45 -13.23
C SER A 18 -30.14 2.70 -11.77
N ARG A 19 -31.05 3.35 -11.02
CA ARG A 19 -30.89 3.54 -9.56
C ARG A 19 -30.68 2.21 -8.81
N ARG A 20 -31.34 1.13 -9.26
CA ARG A 20 -31.22 -0.21 -8.65
C ARG A 20 -29.85 -0.83 -8.91
N GLU A 21 -29.31 -0.70 -10.12
CA GLU A 21 -27.96 -1.17 -10.45
C GLU A 21 -26.88 -0.43 -9.64
N ILE A 22 -27.01 0.88 -9.47
CA ILE A 22 -26.11 1.68 -8.62
C ILE A 22 -26.22 1.24 -7.16
N GLY A 23 -27.44 1.06 -6.64
CA GLY A 23 -27.68 0.61 -5.26
C GLY A 23 -27.15 -0.78 -4.98
N HIS A 24 -27.37 -1.75 -5.88
CA HIS A 24 -26.83 -3.10 -5.79
C HIS A 24 -25.29 -3.10 -5.90
N GLY A 25 -24.73 -2.29 -6.79
CA GLY A 25 -23.28 -2.08 -6.91
C GLY A 25 -22.66 -1.57 -5.62
N MET A 26 -23.20 -0.50 -5.04
CA MET A 26 -22.77 0.09 -3.77
C MET A 26 -22.89 -0.89 -2.59
N LEU A 27 -23.92 -1.76 -2.57
CA LEU A 27 -24.05 -2.80 -1.54
C LEU A 27 -22.93 -3.85 -1.68
N ALA A 28 -22.67 -4.33 -2.89
CA ALA A 28 -21.60 -5.30 -3.14
C ALA A 28 -20.21 -4.72 -2.88
N GLU A 29 -19.97 -3.48 -3.31
CA GLU A 29 -18.75 -2.70 -3.06
C GLU A 29 -18.47 -2.57 -1.56
N ARG A 30 -19.42 -2.07 -0.76
CA ARG A 30 -19.28 -1.96 0.72
C ARG A 30 -19.06 -3.32 1.41
N SER A 31 -19.61 -4.39 0.84
CA SER A 31 -19.40 -5.75 1.36
C SER A 31 -17.95 -6.19 1.18
N LEU A 32 -17.37 -5.92 0.01
CA LEU A 32 -16.03 -6.35 -0.39
C LEU A 32 -14.93 -5.40 0.10
N GLU A 33 -15.19 -4.09 0.20
CA GLU A 33 -14.25 -3.07 0.69
C GLU A 33 -13.58 -3.48 2.01
N ARG A 34 -14.34 -4.09 2.93
CA ARG A 34 -13.84 -4.51 4.25
C ARG A 34 -12.77 -5.61 4.20
N ILE A 35 -12.77 -6.44 3.16
CA ILE A 35 -11.80 -7.52 2.99
C ILE A 35 -10.62 -7.15 2.09
N LEU A 36 -10.63 -5.97 1.44
CA LEU A 36 -9.52 -5.55 0.59
C LEU A 36 -8.23 -5.32 1.41
N PRO A 37 -7.04 -5.56 0.82
CA PRO A 37 -5.73 -5.19 1.40
C PRO A 37 -5.58 -3.67 1.57
N SER A 38 -4.50 -3.21 2.22
CA SER A 38 -4.14 -1.79 2.17
C SER A 38 -3.45 -1.44 0.86
N GLU A 39 -3.46 -0.16 0.47
CA GLU A 39 -2.72 0.34 -0.71
C GLU A 39 -1.21 0.07 -0.64
N ASN A 40 -0.65 -0.09 0.57
CA ASN A 40 0.77 -0.44 0.73
C ASN A 40 1.05 -1.92 0.43
N ASP A 41 0.10 -2.80 0.74
CA ASP A 41 0.23 -4.26 0.52
C ASP A 41 -0.13 -4.63 -0.93
N PHE A 42 -1.06 -3.88 -1.53
CA PHE A 42 -1.51 -4.09 -2.90
C PHE A 42 -1.79 -2.73 -3.58
N PRO A 43 -0.78 -2.13 -4.24
CA PRO A 43 -0.82 -0.76 -4.76
C PRO A 43 -1.56 -0.63 -6.10
N TYR A 44 -2.69 -1.31 -6.25
CA TYR A 44 -3.45 -1.41 -7.49
C TYR A 44 -4.84 -0.79 -7.35
N THR A 45 -5.26 0.00 -8.33
CA THR A 45 -6.66 0.37 -8.50
C THR A 45 -7.45 -0.84 -8.99
N ILE A 46 -8.36 -1.34 -8.15
CA ILE A 46 -9.20 -2.50 -8.47
C ILE A 46 -10.51 -2.03 -9.09
N ARG A 47 -10.82 -2.48 -10.30
CA ARG A 47 -12.15 -2.34 -10.93
C ARG A 47 -12.80 -3.72 -11.00
N LEU A 48 -13.91 -3.89 -10.29
CA LEU A 48 -14.69 -5.13 -10.31
C LEU A 48 -16.01 -4.91 -11.06
N GLU A 49 -16.28 -5.74 -12.06
CA GLU A 49 -17.52 -5.70 -12.83
C GLU A 49 -18.31 -7.00 -12.64
N SER A 50 -19.49 -6.88 -12.01
CA SER A 50 -20.48 -7.95 -11.98
C SER A 50 -21.54 -7.65 -13.04
N THR A 51 -21.58 -8.48 -14.08
CA THR A 51 -22.63 -8.51 -15.10
C THR A 51 -23.56 -9.66 -14.78
N ILE A 52 -24.83 -9.37 -14.52
CA ILE A 52 -25.83 -10.38 -14.18
C ILE A 52 -26.30 -11.05 -15.48
N THR A 53 -26.06 -12.35 -15.62
CA THR A 53 -26.47 -13.14 -16.79
C THR A 53 -27.86 -13.75 -16.60
N GLU A 54 -28.24 -14.07 -15.37
CA GLU A 54 -29.53 -14.65 -14.96
C GLU A 54 -29.92 -14.08 -13.59
N SER A 55 -31.22 -13.84 -13.34
CA SER A 55 -31.70 -13.32 -12.06
C SER A 55 -33.10 -13.80 -11.69
N ASN A 56 -33.19 -14.86 -10.89
CA ASN A 56 -34.42 -15.26 -10.20
C ASN A 56 -34.35 -15.05 -8.66
N GLY A 57 -33.24 -14.55 -8.14
CA GLY A 57 -33.01 -14.30 -6.72
C GLY A 57 -32.10 -13.08 -6.50
N SER A 58 -31.36 -13.05 -5.40
CA SER A 58 -30.54 -11.88 -5.06
C SER A 58 -29.23 -11.79 -5.85
N SER A 59 -29.34 -11.23 -7.05
CA SER A 59 -28.20 -10.89 -7.92
C SER A 59 -27.15 -9.99 -7.25
N SER A 60 -27.52 -9.14 -6.28
CA SER A 60 -26.56 -8.34 -5.51
C SER A 60 -25.72 -9.17 -4.52
N MET A 61 -26.28 -10.24 -3.94
CA MET A 61 -25.52 -11.17 -3.10
C MET A 61 -24.66 -12.11 -3.95
N ALA A 62 -25.14 -12.53 -5.12
CA ALA A 62 -24.33 -13.22 -6.12
C ALA A 62 -23.11 -12.37 -6.56
N SER A 63 -23.27 -11.05 -6.73
CA SER A 63 -22.14 -10.14 -6.99
C SER A 63 -21.10 -10.10 -5.88
N VAL A 64 -21.48 -10.29 -4.61
CA VAL A 64 -20.51 -10.39 -3.50
C VAL A 64 -19.72 -11.68 -3.60
N CYS A 65 -20.40 -12.82 -3.78
CA CYS A 65 -19.75 -14.13 -3.88
C CYS A 65 -18.83 -14.22 -5.11
N GLY A 66 -19.34 -13.87 -6.30
CA GLY A 66 -18.57 -13.84 -7.54
C GLY A 66 -17.45 -12.79 -7.51
N GLY A 67 -17.70 -11.65 -6.86
CA GLY A 67 -16.69 -10.62 -6.64
C GLY A 67 -15.53 -11.10 -5.77
N CYS A 68 -15.82 -11.81 -4.67
CA CYS A 68 -14.81 -12.39 -3.81
C CYS A 68 -13.93 -13.41 -4.57
N LEU A 69 -14.53 -14.28 -5.37
CA LEU A 69 -13.80 -15.24 -6.21
C LEU A 69 -12.96 -14.55 -7.30
N ALA A 70 -13.51 -13.54 -7.97
CA ALA A 70 -12.79 -12.78 -9.01
C ALA A 70 -11.58 -12.01 -8.45
N LEU A 71 -11.67 -11.47 -7.23
CA LEU A 71 -10.54 -10.85 -6.54
C LEU A 71 -9.43 -11.86 -6.25
N GLN A 72 -9.78 -13.06 -5.75
CA GLN A 72 -8.81 -14.15 -5.53
C GLN A 72 -8.17 -14.62 -6.84
N ASP A 73 -8.97 -14.78 -7.91
CA ASP A 73 -8.46 -15.23 -9.21
C ASP A 73 -7.50 -14.21 -9.84
N ALA A 74 -7.81 -12.92 -9.73
CA ALA A 74 -6.93 -11.82 -10.13
C ALA A 74 -5.66 -11.69 -9.27
N GLY A 75 -5.53 -12.45 -8.18
CA GLY A 75 -4.38 -12.41 -7.27
C GLY A 75 -4.39 -11.24 -6.28
N VAL A 76 -5.56 -10.67 -5.98
CA VAL A 76 -5.72 -9.67 -4.91
C VAL A 76 -5.58 -10.37 -3.55
N PRO A 77 -4.67 -9.94 -2.66
CA PRO A 77 -4.47 -10.53 -1.34
C PRO A 77 -5.57 -10.06 -0.37
N ILE A 78 -6.79 -10.56 -0.56
CA ILE A 78 -7.92 -10.29 0.34
C ILE A 78 -7.71 -10.91 1.72
N LYS A 79 -8.20 -10.23 2.76
CA LYS A 79 -8.02 -10.61 4.17
C LYS A 79 -8.72 -11.93 4.53
N CYS A 80 -9.90 -12.17 3.96
CA CYS A 80 -10.69 -13.39 4.11
C CYS A 80 -11.76 -13.49 3.01
N SER A 81 -12.25 -14.70 2.74
CA SER A 81 -13.41 -14.91 1.88
C SER A 81 -14.72 -14.49 2.56
N ILE A 82 -15.66 -13.90 1.82
CA ILE A 82 -17.02 -13.60 2.29
C ILE A 82 -18.06 -14.07 1.26
N ALA A 83 -19.24 -14.42 1.75
CA ALA A 83 -20.43 -14.69 0.93
C ALA A 83 -21.55 -13.71 1.27
N GLY A 84 -22.46 -13.51 0.32
CA GLY A 84 -23.76 -12.86 0.53
C GLY A 84 -24.89 -13.89 0.57
N ILE A 85 -25.96 -13.59 1.32
CA ILE A 85 -27.24 -14.31 1.23
C ILE A 85 -28.40 -13.33 1.37
N ALA A 86 -29.49 -13.57 0.62
CA ALA A 86 -30.76 -12.88 0.81
C ALA A 86 -31.75 -13.76 1.57
N MET A 87 -32.56 -13.12 2.39
CA MET A 87 -33.40 -13.76 3.39
C MET A 87 -34.76 -13.06 3.39
N GLY A 88 -35.82 -13.83 3.53
CA GLY A 88 -37.19 -13.33 3.64
C GLY A 88 -37.79 -13.63 5.00
N LEU A 89 -38.88 -12.94 5.32
CA LEU A 89 -39.72 -13.20 6.49
C LEU A 89 -41.19 -13.14 6.08
N VAL A 90 -41.98 -14.08 6.56
CA VAL A 90 -43.45 -14.01 6.63
C VAL A 90 -43.82 -14.03 8.11
N LEU A 91 -44.51 -12.99 8.59
CA LEU A 91 -44.71 -12.73 10.01
C LEU A 91 -45.96 -13.45 10.55
N ASP A 92 -47.10 -13.34 9.86
CA ASP A 92 -48.32 -14.09 10.21
C ASP A 92 -48.59 -15.18 9.17
N THR A 93 -48.31 -16.42 9.56
CA THR A 93 -48.56 -17.59 8.71
C THR A 93 -50.02 -18.09 8.79
N LYS A 94 -50.86 -17.57 9.70
CA LYS A 94 -52.26 -18.07 9.86
C LYS A 94 -53.13 -17.78 8.65
N GLU A 95 -52.96 -16.62 8.02
CA GLU A 95 -53.69 -16.24 6.81
C GLU A 95 -53.47 -17.25 5.67
N PHE A 96 -52.32 -17.93 5.68
CA PHE A 96 -51.90 -18.93 4.70
C PHE A 96 -51.98 -20.38 5.23
N GLY A 97 -52.69 -20.62 6.34
CA GLY A 97 -52.92 -21.96 6.89
C GLY A 97 -51.83 -22.50 7.83
N GLY A 98 -50.87 -21.67 8.22
CA GLY A 98 -49.88 -21.97 9.26
C GLY A 98 -50.39 -21.76 10.70
N ASP A 99 -49.50 -21.94 11.67
CA ASP A 99 -49.80 -21.81 13.11
C ASP A 99 -49.70 -20.36 13.65
N GLY A 100 -49.21 -19.42 12.83
CA GLY A 100 -48.92 -18.04 13.19
C GLY A 100 -47.53 -17.84 13.78
N THR A 101 -46.64 -18.83 13.66
CA THR A 101 -45.22 -18.59 13.87
C THR A 101 -44.60 -17.88 12.66
N PRO A 102 -43.69 -16.92 12.87
CA PRO A 102 -42.97 -16.27 11.78
C PRO A 102 -42.05 -17.25 11.04
N LEU A 103 -42.21 -17.33 9.72
CA LEU A 103 -41.42 -18.17 8.83
C LEU A 103 -40.27 -17.36 8.23
N ILE A 104 -39.04 -17.84 8.39
CA ILE A 104 -37.83 -17.21 7.82
C ILE A 104 -37.39 -18.02 6.60
N LEU A 105 -37.32 -17.35 5.45
CA LEU A 105 -36.91 -17.92 4.17
C LEU A 105 -35.42 -17.64 3.92
N SER A 106 -34.72 -18.58 3.28
CA SER A 106 -33.28 -18.49 2.97
C SER A 106 -33.04 -18.62 1.48
N ASP A 107 -32.18 -17.77 0.95
CA ASP A 107 -31.90 -17.60 -0.48
C ASP A 107 -33.17 -17.36 -1.32
N ILE A 108 -33.91 -16.32 -0.95
CA ILE A 108 -35.24 -16.04 -1.52
C ILE A 108 -35.22 -15.80 -3.03
N VAL A 109 -36.24 -16.35 -3.70
CA VAL A 109 -36.54 -16.01 -5.10
C VAL A 109 -37.33 -14.71 -5.21
N GLY A 110 -37.38 -14.14 -6.42
CA GLY A 110 -38.03 -12.84 -6.67
C GLY A 110 -39.51 -12.78 -6.29
N SER A 111 -40.25 -13.89 -6.38
CA SER A 111 -41.64 -13.97 -5.91
C SER A 111 -41.76 -13.99 -4.38
N GLU A 112 -40.80 -14.58 -3.67
CA GLU A 112 -40.78 -14.61 -2.21
C GLU A 112 -40.39 -13.25 -1.61
N ASP A 113 -39.52 -12.49 -2.28
CA ASP A 113 -39.30 -11.06 -1.98
C ASP A 113 -40.60 -10.28 -2.18
N ALA A 114 -41.22 -10.38 -3.36
CA ALA A 114 -42.43 -9.61 -3.70
C ALA A 114 -43.62 -9.87 -2.76
N SER A 115 -43.76 -11.10 -2.24
CA SER A 115 -44.85 -11.49 -1.33
C SER A 115 -44.46 -11.52 0.16
N GLY A 116 -43.19 -11.31 0.51
CA GLY A 116 -42.70 -11.35 1.89
C GLY A 116 -42.95 -10.06 2.67
N ASP A 117 -43.06 -10.18 4.00
CA ASP A 117 -43.28 -9.08 4.95
C ASP A 117 -42.02 -8.24 5.23
N MET A 118 -40.86 -8.82 4.96
CA MET A 118 -39.55 -8.19 5.05
C MET A 118 -38.56 -9.00 4.22
N ASP A 119 -37.65 -8.30 3.54
CA ASP A 119 -36.44 -8.89 2.97
C ASP A 119 -35.18 -8.26 3.58
N PHE A 120 -34.12 -9.05 3.70
CA PHE A 120 -32.82 -8.56 4.12
C PHE A 120 -31.68 -9.34 3.48
N LYS A 121 -30.54 -8.66 3.36
CA LYS A 121 -29.38 -9.11 2.59
C LYS A 121 -28.16 -8.95 3.49
N VAL A 122 -27.44 -10.04 3.71
CA VAL A 122 -26.31 -10.09 4.65
C VAL A 122 -25.08 -10.61 3.95
N ALA A 123 -23.98 -9.87 4.03
CA ALA A 123 -22.67 -10.28 3.54
C ALA A 123 -21.67 -10.44 4.69
N GLY A 124 -20.77 -11.43 4.59
CA GLY A 124 -19.71 -11.66 5.58
C GLY A 124 -19.24 -13.12 5.64
N ASN A 125 -18.58 -13.48 6.72
CA ASN A 125 -18.05 -14.81 6.98
C ASN A 125 -18.54 -15.37 8.33
N GLU A 126 -17.84 -16.38 8.88
CA GLU A 126 -18.16 -16.95 10.20
C GLU A 126 -17.84 -16.00 11.36
N ASP A 127 -16.83 -15.12 11.21
CA ASP A 127 -16.34 -14.19 12.23
C ASP A 127 -17.20 -12.92 12.34
N GLY A 128 -17.78 -12.47 11.22
CA GLY A 128 -18.51 -11.20 11.20
C GLY A 128 -19.30 -10.92 9.92
N ILE A 129 -20.07 -9.83 9.99
CA ILE A 129 -20.87 -9.28 8.89
C ILE A 129 -20.12 -8.06 8.34
N THR A 130 -19.90 -8.00 7.03
CA THR A 130 -19.29 -6.85 6.35
C THR A 130 -20.33 -5.84 5.88
N ALA A 131 -21.52 -6.31 5.46
CA ALA A 131 -22.65 -5.46 5.09
C ALA A 131 -24.00 -6.09 5.47
N PHE A 132 -24.96 -5.22 5.77
CA PHE A 132 -26.34 -5.57 6.09
C PHE A 132 -27.28 -4.54 5.44
N GLN A 133 -28.23 -5.00 4.64
CA GLN A 133 -29.36 -4.22 4.12
C GLN A 133 -30.66 -4.91 4.54
N MET A 134 -31.69 -4.13 4.85
CA MET A 134 -32.98 -4.65 5.30
C MET A 134 -34.08 -3.68 4.88
N ASP A 135 -35.11 -4.23 4.25
CA ASP A 135 -36.29 -3.52 3.78
C ASP A 135 -37.51 -4.16 4.46
N ILE A 136 -38.13 -3.42 5.39
CA ILE A 136 -39.27 -3.86 6.19
C ILE A 136 -40.56 -3.34 5.55
N LYS A 137 -41.51 -4.25 5.26
CA LYS A 137 -42.79 -3.91 4.62
C LYS A 137 -43.94 -3.84 5.65
N VAL A 138 -43.82 -4.53 6.79
CA VAL A 138 -44.85 -4.54 7.87
C VAL A 138 -44.32 -4.19 9.27
N ALA A 139 -45.22 -3.79 10.18
CA ALA A 139 -44.92 -3.65 11.59
C ALA A 139 -44.99 -5.01 12.33
N GLY A 140 -44.38 -5.10 13.53
CA GLY A 140 -44.45 -6.29 14.40
C GLY A 140 -43.22 -7.19 14.41
N ILE A 141 -42.19 -6.87 13.61
CA ILE A 141 -40.93 -7.60 13.59
C ILE A 141 -40.12 -7.29 14.86
N THR A 142 -39.93 -8.31 15.70
CA THR A 142 -39.29 -8.16 17.02
C THR A 142 -37.82 -8.58 17.03
N LEU A 143 -37.03 -8.06 17.99
CA LEU A 143 -35.61 -8.42 18.14
C LEU A 143 -35.35 -9.95 18.29
N PRO A 144 -36.20 -10.74 18.97
CA PRO A 144 -36.08 -12.20 18.97
C PRO A 144 -36.23 -12.85 17.59
N ILE A 145 -37.14 -12.34 16.74
CA ILE A 145 -37.32 -12.82 15.35
C ILE A 145 -36.07 -12.48 14.53
N MET A 146 -35.61 -11.22 14.61
CA MET A 146 -34.37 -10.78 13.94
C MET A 146 -33.14 -11.60 14.35
N ARG A 147 -33.03 -11.99 15.62
CA ARG A 147 -31.94 -12.85 16.09
C ARG A 147 -31.97 -14.24 15.45
N LYS A 148 -33.16 -14.85 15.33
CA LYS A 148 -33.32 -16.13 14.61
C LYS A 148 -32.98 -15.98 13.13
N ALA A 149 -33.48 -14.93 12.49
CA ALA A 149 -33.26 -14.67 11.07
C ALA A 149 -31.76 -14.46 10.74
N LEU A 150 -31.04 -13.70 11.57
CA LEU A 150 -29.58 -13.52 11.44
C LEU A 150 -28.78 -14.80 11.70
N GLN A 151 -29.24 -15.68 12.59
CA GLN A 151 -28.61 -16.99 12.84
C GLN A 151 -28.76 -17.92 11.62
N GLN A 152 -29.98 -18.04 11.09
CA GLN A 152 -30.24 -18.81 9.86
C GLN A 152 -29.46 -18.23 8.66
N ALA A 153 -29.37 -16.90 8.54
CA ALA A 153 -28.54 -16.24 7.54
C ALA A 153 -27.04 -16.55 7.70
N ARG A 154 -26.55 -16.76 8.93
CA ARG A 154 -25.14 -17.14 9.18
C ARG A 154 -24.88 -18.56 8.69
N GLU A 155 -25.81 -19.48 8.95
CA GLU A 155 -25.75 -20.87 8.48
C GLU A 155 -25.80 -20.93 6.94
N GLY A 156 -26.68 -20.16 6.30
CA GLY A 156 -26.73 -20.02 4.84
C GLY A 156 -25.44 -19.45 4.23
N ARG A 157 -24.86 -18.38 4.80
CA ARG A 157 -23.56 -17.85 4.34
C ARG A 157 -22.42 -18.86 4.49
N LYS A 158 -22.41 -19.64 5.58
CA LYS A 158 -21.42 -20.72 5.78
C LYS A 158 -21.53 -21.75 4.66
N HIS A 159 -22.73 -22.21 4.34
CA HIS A 159 -22.96 -23.16 3.24
C HIS A 159 -22.48 -22.62 1.88
N ILE A 160 -22.78 -21.34 1.58
CA ILE A 160 -22.30 -20.70 0.34
C ILE A 160 -20.77 -20.58 0.33
N LEU A 161 -20.13 -20.24 1.45
CA LEU A 161 -18.67 -20.20 1.57
C LEU A 161 -18.03 -21.58 1.36
N GLU A 162 -18.63 -22.65 1.88
CA GLU A 162 -18.18 -24.02 1.62
C GLU A 162 -18.29 -24.38 0.13
N ALA A 163 -19.37 -23.99 -0.55
CA ALA A 163 -19.48 -24.15 -2.00
C ALA A 163 -18.43 -23.32 -2.78
N MET A 164 -18.17 -22.07 -2.37
CA MET A 164 -17.15 -21.20 -2.97
C MET A 164 -15.73 -21.76 -2.81
N MET A 165 -15.39 -22.34 -1.65
CA MET A 165 -14.09 -22.98 -1.42
C MET A 165 -13.87 -24.25 -2.26
N ASN A 166 -14.96 -24.92 -2.65
CA ASN A 166 -14.95 -26.12 -3.49
C ASN A 166 -15.08 -25.80 -5.00
N CYS A 167 -14.88 -24.54 -5.42
CA CYS A 167 -14.99 -24.19 -6.84
C CYS A 167 -13.89 -24.85 -7.69
N SER A 168 -14.24 -25.20 -8.93
CA SER A 168 -13.35 -25.86 -9.88
C SER A 168 -13.43 -25.15 -11.25
N PRO A 169 -12.32 -24.58 -11.77
CA PRO A 169 -11.00 -24.51 -11.14
C PRO A 169 -11.00 -23.64 -9.87
N PRO A 170 -10.09 -23.89 -8.91
CA PRO A 170 -9.86 -22.98 -7.80
C PRO A 170 -9.27 -21.66 -8.31
N PRO A 171 -9.42 -20.53 -7.57
CA PRO A 171 -8.92 -19.24 -8.02
C PRO A 171 -7.39 -19.26 -8.19
N ALA A 172 -6.88 -18.58 -9.21
CA ALA A 172 -5.46 -18.65 -9.55
C ALA A 172 -4.51 -18.05 -8.50
N ASN A 173 -5.01 -17.16 -7.60
CA ASN A 173 -4.28 -16.56 -6.49
C ASN A 173 -2.94 -15.92 -6.90
N ARG A 174 -2.86 -15.39 -8.12
CA ARG A 174 -1.65 -14.75 -8.68
C ARG A 174 -2.04 -13.67 -9.69
N LEU A 175 -1.28 -12.58 -9.71
CA LEU A 175 -1.42 -11.54 -10.72
C LEU A 175 -1.23 -12.11 -12.13
N SER A 176 -2.04 -11.60 -13.07
CA SER A 176 -1.91 -11.93 -14.49
C SER A 176 -0.57 -11.47 -15.04
N LYS A 177 0.02 -12.23 -15.98
CA LYS A 177 1.24 -11.85 -16.70
C LYS A 177 1.08 -10.56 -17.53
N PHE A 178 -0.16 -10.15 -17.79
CA PHE A 178 -0.50 -8.93 -18.53
C PHE A 178 -0.90 -7.77 -17.60
N ALA A 179 -0.96 -7.99 -16.28
CA ALA A 179 -1.14 -6.90 -15.32
C ALA A 179 0.19 -6.11 -15.21
N PRO A 180 0.15 -4.77 -15.13
CA PRO A 180 1.36 -3.98 -14.91
C PRO A 180 1.96 -4.33 -13.54
N LEU A 181 3.28 -4.38 -13.44
CA LEU A 181 4.00 -4.53 -12.19
C LEU A 181 4.12 -3.16 -11.52
N ILE A 182 3.62 -3.06 -10.29
CA ILE A 182 3.72 -1.84 -9.48
C ILE A 182 4.68 -2.10 -8.31
N TYR A 183 5.76 -1.33 -8.24
CA TYR A 183 6.71 -1.36 -7.12
C TYR A 183 6.62 -0.06 -6.33
N VAL A 184 6.42 -0.18 -5.02
CA VAL A 184 6.42 0.96 -4.10
C VAL A 184 7.72 0.99 -3.33
N MET A 185 8.36 2.16 -3.29
CA MET A 185 9.53 2.41 -2.45
C MET A 185 9.36 3.72 -1.68
N LYS A 186 9.92 3.74 -0.47
CA LYS A 186 9.90 4.93 0.38
C LYS A 186 11.24 5.66 0.33
N VAL A 187 11.17 6.95 0.06
CA VAL A 187 12.30 7.88 -0.02
C VAL A 187 12.14 8.98 1.04
N ASN A 188 13.19 9.75 1.29
CA ASN A 188 13.06 10.91 2.19
C ASN A 188 12.24 12.01 1.49
N PRO A 189 11.12 12.51 2.09
CA PRO A 189 10.27 13.58 1.55
C PRO A 189 11.05 14.78 1.00
N ASP A 190 12.07 15.26 1.74
CA ASP A 190 12.89 16.43 1.37
C ASP A 190 13.57 16.29 0.00
N ARG A 191 13.69 15.05 -0.48
CA ARG A 191 14.44 14.68 -1.69
C ARG A 191 13.57 14.20 -2.84
N VAL A 192 12.24 14.13 -2.68
CA VAL A 192 11.31 13.78 -3.79
C VAL A 192 11.50 14.75 -4.97
N ASN A 193 11.75 16.03 -4.68
CA ASN A 193 12.07 17.07 -5.66
C ASN A 193 13.29 16.75 -6.55
N LEU A 194 14.27 15.96 -6.08
CA LEU A 194 15.44 15.54 -6.86
C LEU A 194 15.08 14.45 -7.89
N ILE A 195 14.05 13.65 -7.63
CA ILE A 195 13.53 12.62 -8.53
C ILE A 195 12.68 13.29 -9.61
N ILE A 196 11.74 14.16 -9.22
CA ILE A 196 10.88 14.92 -10.15
C ILE A 196 11.72 15.81 -11.05
N GLY A 197 12.65 16.59 -10.46
CA GLY A 197 13.43 17.61 -11.15
C GLY A 197 12.59 18.81 -11.59
N SER A 198 13.23 19.82 -12.17
CA SER A 198 12.55 21.05 -12.60
C SER A 198 11.49 20.76 -13.69
N GLY A 199 10.21 20.92 -13.34
CA GLY A 199 9.08 20.66 -14.23
C GLY A 199 8.92 19.19 -14.65
N GLY A 200 9.33 18.23 -13.81
CA GLY A 200 9.19 16.80 -14.11
C GLY A 200 10.19 16.24 -15.14
N LYS A 201 11.19 17.04 -15.55
CA LYS A 201 12.18 16.64 -16.56
C LYS A 201 12.97 15.39 -16.19
N LYS A 202 13.32 15.21 -14.90
CA LYS A 202 14.09 14.03 -14.47
C LYS A 202 13.24 12.77 -14.49
N ILE A 203 12.00 12.80 -13.97
CA ILE A 203 11.07 11.66 -14.09
C ILE A 203 10.90 11.23 -15.55
N LYS A 204 10.71 12.17 -16.48
CA LYS A 204 10.60 11.85 -17.92
C LYS A 204 11.85 11.16 -18.48
N SER A 205 13.04 11.66 -18.12
CA SER A 205 14.32 11.04 -18.50
C SER A 205 14.46 9.63 -17.94
N ILE A 206 14.09 9.39 -16.68
CA ILE A 206 14.17 8.07 -16.04
C ILE A 206 13.16 7.11 -16.71
N ILE A 207 11.96 7.57 -17.03
CA ILE A 207 10.94 6.79 -17.76
C ILE A 207 11.48 6.35 -19.13
N GLU A 208 12.04 7.28 -19.90
CA GLU A 208 12.59 7.04 -21.25
C GLU A 208 13.81 6.11 -21.22
N GLU A 209 14.72 6.28 -20.25
CA GLU A 209 15.92 5.45 -20.08
C GLU A 209 15.61 4.03 -19.57
N SER A 210 14.70 3.90 -18.60
CA SER A 210 14.39 2.61 -17.99
C SER A 210 13.35 1.78 -18.73
N GLY A 211 12.50 2.42 -19.55
CA GLY A 211 11.42 1.75 -20.31
C GLY A 211 10.16 1.45 -19.48
N VAL A 212 10.03 2.01 -18.27
CA VAL A 212 8.82 1.88 -17.44
C VAL A 212 7.66 2.72 -18.01
N GLU A 213 6.41 2.41 -17.68
CA GLU A 213 5.25 3.17 -18.17
C GLU A 213 5.07 4.50 -17.45
N ALA A 214 5.26 4.50 -16.13
CA ALA A 214 5.11 5.69 -15.30
C ALA A 214 5.93 5.59 -14.02
N ILE A 215 6.26 6.74 -13.45
CA ILE A 215 6.78 6.90 -12.10
C ILE A 215 5.94 7.99 -11.45
N ASP A 216 5.22 7.62 -10.40
CA ASP A 216 4.45 8.52 -9.56
C ASP A 216 5.19 8.76 -8.24
N ALA A 217 5.15 9.98 -7.72
CA ALA A 217 5.97 10.42 -6.60
C ALA A 217 5.20 11.39 -5.70
N ASP A 218 4.71 10.85 -4.59
CA ASP A 218 3.97 11.59 -3.55
C ASP A 218 4.92 12.44 -2.70
N ASP A 219 4.49 13.65 -2.33
CA ASP A 219 5.21 14.56 -1.42
C ASP A 219 5.55 13.91 -0.06
N ASN A 220 4.80 12.88 0.33
CA ASN A 220 5.01 12.07 1.54
C ASN A 220 6.23 11.13 1.46
N GLY A 221 6.99 11.16 0.35
CA GLY A 221 8.14 10.29 0.13
C GLY A 221 7.77 8.89 -0.37
N THR A 222 6.60 8.69 -0.96
CA THR A 222 6.21 7.42 -1.59
C THR A 222 6.43 7.52 -3.09
N VAL A 223 7.23 6.62 -3.66
CA VAL A 223 7.47 6.53 -5.10
C VAL A 223 6.93 5.21 -5.62
N LYS A 224 6.05 5.27 -6.62
CA LYS A 224 5.39 4.12 -7.27
C LYS A 224 5.90 4.00 -8.70
N ILE A 225 6.53 2.88 -9.04
CA ILE A 225 7.07 2.60 -10.37
C ILE A 225 6.16 1.60 -11.06
N PHE A 226 5.67 1.94 -12.26
CA PHE A 226 4.75 1.11 -13.06
C PHE A 226 5.50 0.55 -14.27
N ALA A 227 5.70 -0.76 -14.35
CA ALA A 227 6.46 -1.42 -15.42
C ALA A 227 5.69 -2.60 -16.03
N LYS A 228 6.02 -2.96 -17.28
CA LYS A 228 5.48 -4.17 -17.94
C LYS A 228 6.30 -5.42 -17.65
N ASP A 229 7.57 -5.24 -17.29
CA ASP A 229 8.55 -6.29 -17.12
C ASP A 229 9.48 -6.00 -15.94
N LEU A 230 10.10 -7.06 -15.41
CA LEU A 230 10.97 -6.96 -14.24
C LEU A 230 12.27 -6.20 -14.52
N LEU A 231 12.79 -6.24 -15.77
CA LEU A 231 14.10 -5.66 -16.11
C LEU A 231 14.02 -4.12 -16.15
N SER A 232 12.97 -3.58 -16.77
CA SER A 232 12.69 -2.14 -16.75
C SER A 232 12.45 -1.62 -15.33
N LEU A 233 11.74 -2.41 -14.51
CA LEU A 233 11.50 -2.13 -13.09
C LEU A 233 12.80 -2.06 -12.27
N GLU A 234 13.69 -3.03 -12.45
CA GLU A 234 14.99 -3.07 -11.77
C GLU A 234 15.92 -1.93 -12.20
N ARG A 235 15.95 -1.58 -13.49
CA ARG A 235 16.67 -0.39 -13.99
C ARG A 235 16.18 0.90 -13.35
N SER A 236 14.86 1.13 -13.39
CA SER A 236 14.25 2.33 -12.80
C SER A 236 14.54 2.43 -11.29
N LYS A 237 14.39 1.30 -10.57
CA LYS A 237 14.76 1.19 -9.15
C LYS A 237 16.23 1.50 -8.90
N ALA A 238 17.15 1.03 -9.74
CA ALA A 238 18.58 1.31 -9.61
C ALA A 238 18.89 2.81 -9.80
N ILE A 239 18.34 3.43 -10.85
CA ILE A 239 18.49 4.87 -11.14
C ILE A 239 17.97 5.72 -9.98
N ILE A 240 16.74 5.46 -9.51
CA ILE A 240 16.13 6.17 -8.38
C ILE A 240 16.95 5.98 -7.09
N SER A 241 17.40 4.75 -6.81
CA SER A 241 18.22 4.47 -5.62
C SER A 241 19.55 5.23 -5.65
N SER A 242 20.17 5.35 -6.81
CA SER A 242 21.45 6.07 -6.97
C SER A 242 21.29 7.58 -6.86
N LEU A 243 20.22 8.16 -7.42
CA LEU A 243 19.84 9.56 -7.21
C LEU A 243 19.58 9.88 -5.73
N MET A 244 18.97 8.94 -5.01
CA MET A 244 18.63 9.06 -3.60
C MET A 244 19.81 8.82 -2.65
N MET A 245 20.91 8.24 -3.13
CA MET A 245 22.12 7.98 -2.35
C MET A 245 22.55 9.25 -1.60
N VAL A 246 22.72 9.12 -0.29
CA VAL A 246 23.34 10.17 0.54
C VAL A 246 24.84 9.88 0.52
N PRO A 247 25.69 10.73 -0.08
CA PRO A 247 27.12 10.57 0.08
C PRO A 247 27.46 10.89 1.54
N THR A 248 28.11 9.98 2.27
CA THR A 248 28.58 10.24 3.63
C THR A 248 30.08 10.49 3.66
N ILE A 249 30.51 11.44 4.49
CA ILE A 249 31.92 11.83 4.56
C ILE A 249 32.75 10.64 5.04
N GLY A 250 33.77 10.29 4.28
CA GLY A 250 34.58 9.10 4.49
C GLY A 250 34.29 7.94 3.51
N ASP A 251 33.16 7.94 2.81
CA ASP A 251 32.84 6.92 1.81
C ASP A 251 33.88 6.88 0.68
N ILE A 252 34.18 5.66 0.23
CA ILE A 252 35.11 5.37 -0.86
C ILE A 252 34.30 4.87 -2.05
N TYR A 253 34.21 5.69 -3.09
CA TYR A 253 33.61 5.33 -4.37
C TYR A 253 34.72 4.79 -5.28
N ARG A 254 34.45 3.67 -5.95
CA ARG A 254 35.44 2.99 -6.79
C ARG A 254 35.02 3.01 -8.25
N ASN A 255 36.01 3.04 -9.15
CA ASN A 255 35.81 2.98 -10.59
C ASN A 255 34.82 4.06 -11.08
N CYS A 256 34.99 5.29 -10.62
CA CYS A 256 34.13 6.43 -10.96
C CYS A 256 34.63 7.13 -12.23
N GLU A 257 33.73 7.44 -13.16
CA GLU A 257 34.08 8.03 -14.45
C GLU A 257 34.37 9.53 -14.33
N ILE A 258 35.42 9.98 -15.02
CA ILE A 258 35.78 11.40 -15.18
C ILE A 258 34.91 12.03 -16.30
N LYS A 259 33.96 12.88 -15.92
CA LYS A 259 33.06 13.57 -16.89
C LYS A 259 33.69 14.81 -17.51
N SER A 260 34.45 15.57 -16.74
CA SER A 260 35.14 16.76 -17.25
C SER A 260 36.39 17.09 -16.45
N ILE A 261 37.33 17.78 -17.10
CA ILE A 261 38.58 18.23 -16.52
C ILE A 261 38.62 19.75 -16.62
N ALA A 262 39.03 20.40 -15.53
CA ALA A 262 39.24 21.83 -15.46
C ALA A 262 40.67 22.13 -14.97
N SER A 263 41.14 23.35 -15.16
CA SER A 263 42.48 23.78 -14.76
C SER A 263 42.78 23.64 -13.26
N TYR A 264 41.74 23.53 -12.42
CA TYR A 264 41.85 23.41 -10.95
C TYR A 264 41.49 22.01 -10.41
N GLY A 265 41.10 21.06 -11.26
CA GLY A 265 40.69 19.74 -10.79
C GLY A 265 39.84 18.94 -11.80
N VAL A 266 39.36 17.80 -11.35
CA VAL A 266 38.63 16.82 -12.16
C VAL A 266 37.24 16.61 -11.58
N PHE A 267 36.21 16.63 -12.44
CA PHE A 267 34.85 16.29 -12.07
C PHE A 267 34.59 14.80 -12.30
N VAL A 268 34.31 14.10 -11.20
CA VAL A 268 34.15 12.64 -11.14
C VAL A 268 32.71 12.31 -10.79
N GLU A 269 32.05 11.47 -11.59
CA GLU A 269 30.69 11.00 -11.32
C GLU A 269 30.72 9.84 -10.33
N ILE A 270 30.25 10.08 -9.09
CA ILE A 270 30.18 9.05 -8.04
C ILE A 270 28.86 8.25 -8.08
N ALA A 271 27.85 8.79 -8.74
CA ALA A 271 26.54 8.20 -8.98
C ALA A 271 25.89 8.95 -10.17
N PRO A 272 25.01 8.33 -10.99
CA PRO A 272 24.42 8.95 -12.17
C PRO A 272 23.79 10.32 -11.88
N GLY A 273 24.28 11.35 -12.57
CA GLY A 273 23.86 12.74 -12.39
C GLY A 273 24.34 13.40 -11.08
N ARG A 274 25.38 12.85 -10.43
CA ARG A 274 25.98 13.38 -9.20
C ARG A 274 27.50 13.38 -9.27
N GLU A 275 28.02 14.54 -9.66
CA GLU A 275 29.45 14.81 -9.78
C GLU A 275 30.03 15.39 -8.47
N GLY A 276 31.30 15.07 -8.21
CA GLY A 276 32.12 15.73 -7.20
C GLY A 276 33.43 16.24 -7.79
N LEU A 277 33.99 17.29 -7.19
CA LEU A 277 35.26 17.89 -7.60
C LEU A 277 36.41 17.26 -6.83
N CYS A 278 37.32 16.58 -7.53
CA CYS A 278 38.64 16.27 -7.02
C CYS A 278 39.59 17.41 -7.38
N HIS A 279 39.99 18.21 -6.39
CA HIS A 279 40.91 19.34 -6.60
C HIS A 279 42.30 18.83 -7.00
N ILE A 280 43.07 19.62 -7.76
CA ILE A 280 44.38 19.19 -8.28
C ILE A 280 45.37 18.75 -7.17
N SER A 281 45.29 19.36 -5.97
CA SER A 281 46.08 18.98 -4.79
C SER A 281 45.69 17.64 -4.14
N GLU A 282 44.56 17.05 -4.55
CA GLU A 282 43.99 15.81 -4.02
C GLU A 282 43.98 14.68 -5.07
N LEU A 283 44.53 14.92 -6.27
CA LEU A 283 44.62 13.93 -7.34
C LEU A 283 45.80 12.95 -7.18
N SER A 284 46.92 13.37 -6.59
CA SER A 284 48.06 12.48 -6.33
C SER A 284 48.91 12.97 -5.16
N SER A 285 49.81 12.11 -4.67
CA SER A 285 50.79 12.46 -3.63
C SER A 285 51.93 13.37 -4.14
N SER A 286 52.12 13.45 -5.46
CA SER A 286 53.13 14.26 -6.14
C SER A 286 52.56 15.59 -6.62
N TRP A 287 53.41 16.61 -6.81
CA TRP A 287 52.96 17.87 -7.41
C TRP A 287 52.66 17.67 -8.91
N LEU A 288 51.43 17.96 -9.32
CA LEU A 288 51.00 17.91 -10.72
C LEU A 288 50.80 19.34 -11.26
N PRO A 289 51.44 19.71 -12.39
CA PRO A 289 51.27 21.03 -13.00
C PRO A 289 49.88 21.20 -13.65
N LYS A 290 49.30 20.11 -14.19
CA LYS A 290 47.95 20.06 -14.76
C LYS A 290 47.32 18.69 -14.53
N ALA A 291 45.99 18.66 -14.38
CA ALA A 291 45.23 17.41 -14.33
C ALA A 291 45.15 16.71 -15.71
N GLU A 292 45.12 17.50 -16.79
CA GLU A 292 45.06 17.06 -18.21
C GLU A 292 46.25 16.19 -18.63
N ASP A 293 47.40 16.31 -17.97
CA ASP A 293 48.62 15.58 -18.30
C ASP A 293 48.59 14.10 -17.82
N VAL A 294 47.69 13.78 -16.88
CA VAL A 294 47.61 12.46 -16.21
C VAL A 294 46.27 11.77 -16.44
N PHE A 295 45.17 12.54 -16.49
CA PHE A 295 43.81 12.00 -16.60
C PHE A 295 43.13 12.49 -17.87
N LYS A 296 42.26 11.66 -18.45
CA LYS A 296 41.41 11.98 -19.60
C LYS A 296 39.94 11.88 -19.24
N VAL A 297 39.11 12.57 -20.02
CA VAL A 297 37.64 12.40 -19.95
C VAL A 297 37.30 10.96 -20.35
N GLY A 298 36.52 10.27 -19.53
CA GLY A 298 36.19 8.84 -19.64
C GLY A 298 37.14 7.90 -18.86
N ASP A 299 38.26 8.38 -18.31
CA ASP A 299 39.08 7.56 -17.41
C ASP A 299 38.34 7.31 -16.09
N HIS A 300 38.68 6.20 -15.42
CA HIS A 300 38.03 5.75 -14.19
C HIS A 300 39.00 5.85 -12.99
N ILE A 301 38.52 6.37 -11.87
CA ILE A 301 39.32 6.67 -10.68
C ILE A 301 38.58 6.28 -9.39
N ASP A 302 39.32 5.77 -8.40
CA ASP A 302 38.82 5.55 -7.04
C ASP A 302 38.93 6.84 -6.23
N VAL A 303 37.87 7.26 -5.54
CA VAL A 303 37.82 8.56 -4.84
C VAL A 303 37.11 8.46 -3.49
N LYS A 304 37.68 9.14 -2.49
CA LYS A 304 37.09 9.27 -1.16
C LYS A 304 36.39 10.63 -1.02
N LEU A 305 35.20 10.66 -0.43
CA LEU A 305 34.53 11.91 -0.09
C LEU A 305 35.14 12.50 1.19
N ILE A 306 35.77 13.68 1.06
CA ILE A 306 36.37 14.40 2.20
C ILE A 306 35.38 15.36 2.85
N GLU A 307 34.62 16.11 2.06
CA GLU A 307 33.81 17.21 2.55
C GLU A 307 32.59 17.45 1.65
N ILE A 308 31.52 17.95 2.25
CA ILE A 308 30.32 18.42 1.55
C ILE A 308 30.17 19.91 1.90
N ASN A 309 30.36 20.79 0.92
CA ASN A 309 30.21 22.24 1.12
C ASN A 309 28.75 22.58 1.43
N GLU A 310 28.50 23.74 2.06
CA GLU A 310 27.15 24.26 2.39
C GLU A 310 26.19 24.31 1.18
N LYS A 311 26.73 24.43 -0.05
CA LYS A 311 25.97 24.39 -1.31
C LYS A 311 25.67 22.98 -1.84
N GLY A 312 25.96 21.93 -1.06
CA GLY A 312 25.80 20.52 -1.45
C GLY A 312 26.85 19.98 -2.42
N GLN A 313 27.89 20.76 -2.74
CA GLN A 313 28.99 20.36 -3.62
C GLN A 313 29.93 19.38 -2.89
N LEU A 314 30.29 18.29 -3.59
CA LEU A 314 31.10 17.21 -3.04
C LEU A 314 32.59 17.45 -3.34
N ARG A 315 33.44 17.44 -2.30
CA ARG A 315 34.91 17.48 -2.44
C ARG A 315 35.49 16.08 -2.30
N LEU A 316 36.11 15.61 -3.38
CA LEU A 316 36.68 14.28 -3.50
C LEU A 316 38.20 14.31 -3.39
N SER A 317 38.81 13.19 -3.01
CA SER A 317 40.26 12.98 -3.03
C SER A 317 40.61 11.57 -3.47
N HIS A 318 41.55 11.46 -4.42
CA HIS A 318 42.24 10.22 -4.74
C HIS A 318 43.45 10.01 -3.81
N ARG A 319 44.14 11.10 -3.45
CA ARG A 319 45.32 11.11 -2.57
C ARG A 319 45.04 10.44 -1.22
N ALA A 320 43.85 10.62 -0.65
CA ALA A 320 43.42 9.98 0.60
C ALA A 320 43.26 8.44 0.53
N LEU A 321 43.47 7.83 -0.64
CA LEU A 321 43.49 6.37 -0.88
C LEU A 321 44.88 5.85 -1.26
N LEU A 322 45.83 6.74 -1.56
CA LEU A 322 47.22 6.36 -1.83
C LEU A 322 47.97 6.15 -0.51
N PRO A 323 48.88 5.16 -0.41
CA PRO A 323 49.69 4.98 0.78
C PRO A 323 50.65 6.17 0.96
N ASP A 324 50.76 6.67 2.19
CA ASP A 324 51.66 7.78 2.55
C ASP A 324 53.13 7.41 2.34
N THR A 325 53.67 7.74 1.17
CA THR A 325 55.13 7.77 0.94
C THR A 325 55.69 9.14 1.29
N ASN A 326 55.99 9.35 2.57
CA ASN A 326 57.03 10.30 2.98
C ASN A 326 57.76 9.77 4.23
N PRO A 327 59.11 9.66 4.21
CA PRO A 327 59.89 9.27 5.38
C PRO A 327 60.12 10.47 6.29
N ASP A 328 59.60 10.41 7.52
CA ASP A 328 59.75 11.49 8.50
C ASP A 328 61.20 11.65 8.98
N ASN A 329 61.68 12.89 8.96
CA ASN A 329 63.01 13.27 9.41
C ASN A 329 62.90 13.96 10.77
N SER A 330 62.71 13.17 11.84
CA SER A 330 62.48 13.67 13.19
C SER A 330 63.78 14.16 13.85
N ASN A 331 63.94 15.48 13.96
CA ASN A 331 65.05 16.09 14.69
C ASN A 331 64.56 16.98 15.84
N ILE A 332 65.17 16.77 17.00
CA ILE A 332 64.70 17.21 18.31
C ILE A 332 64.99 18.70 18.54
N LYS A 333 64.03 19.43 19.13
CA LYS A 333 64.33 20.53 20.06
C LYS A 333 63.47 20.47 21.31
N GLN A 334 64.14 20.38 22.46
CA GLN A 334 63.54 20.48 23.79
C GLN A 334 63.30 21.96 24.16
N SER A 335 62.33 22.20 25.03
CA SER A 335 62.31 23.35 25.93
C SER A 335 61.75 22.91 27.29
N THR A 336 62.40 23.37 28.36
CA THR A 336 62.29 22.89 29.75
C THR A 336 61.41 23.78 30.65
N GLY A 337 60.92 23.21 31.76
CA GLY A 337 60.29 23.93 32.89
C GLY A 337 58.75 23.87 32.88
N GLU A 338 58.04 23.77 34.01
CA GLU A 338 58.42 23.74 35.44
C GLU A 338 57.51 22.78 36.25
N LEU A 339 57.84 22.55 37.52
CA LEU A 339 57.09 21.67 38.43
C LEU A 339 55.92 22.39 39.13
N ALA A 340 54.86 21.65 39.42
CA ALA A 340 54.05 21.83 40.63
C ALA A 340 53.61 20.45 41.14
N ASP A 341 53.63 20.30 42.46
CA ASP A 341 53.42 19.05 43.20
C ASP A 341 51.96 18.91 43.64
N ASP A 342 51.47 17.68 43.76
CA ASP A 342 50.51 17.28 44.80
C ASP A 342 50.28 15.75 44.77
N THR A 343 50.81 15.11 45.80
CA THR A 343 50.37 13.83 46.39
C THR A 343 48.84 13.74 46.55
N GLU A 344 48.18 12.57 46.62
CA GLU A 344 48.55 11.37 47.38
C GLU A 344 47.66 10.14 47.02
N THR A 345 48.18 8.90 47.14
CA THR A 345 47.45 7.59 47.37
C THR A 345 46.26 7.16 46.45
N SER A 346 45.88 5.89 46.25
CA SER A 346 46.44 4.53 46.45
C SER A 346 45.49 3.51 45.74
N SER A 347 45.84 2.25 45.40
CA SER A 347 47.13 1.65 45.02
C SER A 347 46.91 0.25 44.40
N LYS A 348 47.83 -0.18 43.52
CA LYS A 348 48.16 -1.59 43.17
C LYS A 348 47.09 -2.55 42.59
N SER A 349 47.27 -2.84 41.30
CA SER A 349 47.16 -4.15 40.62
C SER A 349 48.06 -5.25 41.29
N PRO A 350 48.21 -6.51 40.79
CA PRO A 350 47.76 -7.12 39.51
C PRO A 350 47.28 -8.60 39.59
N GLU A 351 46.99 -9.20 38.41
CA GLU A 351 47.50 -10.49 37.86
C GLU A 351 46.46 -11.13 36.90
N LYS A 352 46.73 -11.38 35.60
CA LYS A 352 47.65 -12.33 34.91
C LYS A 352 47.25 -13.82 34.94
N SER A 353 46.67 -14.29 33.82
CA SER A 353 46.97 -15.56 33.09
C SER A 353 45.79 -15.86 32.12
N LYS A 354 45.95 -15.98 30.81
CA LYS A 354 46.72 -16.90 29.92
C LYS A 354 45.97 -18.19 29.52
N ASP A 355 45.59 -18.19 28.24
CA ASP A 355 45.79 -19.25 27.24
C ASP A 355 44.87 -20.51 27.13
N LYS A 356 44.60 -20.82 25.84
CA LYS A 356 44.43 -22.13 25.18
C LYS A 356 43.05 -22.82 25.07
N SER A 357 42.50 -22.69 23.85
CA SER A 357 42.18 -23.77 22.88
C SER A 357 41.61 -25.11 23.37
N SER A 358 40.48 -25.53 22.77
CA SER A 358 40.42 -26.68 21.83
C SER A 358 39.00 -26.99 21.35
N THR A 359 38.87 -27.43 20.09
CA THR A 359 37.75 -28.24 19.60
C THR A 359 38.19 -29.71 19.54
N PRO A 360 37.25 -30.67 19.55
CA PRO A 360 37.12 -31.50 18.34
C PRO A 360 35.68 -31.85 17.93
N LYS A 361 35.55 -32.36 16.69
CA LYS A 361 34.36 -32.93 16.05
C LYS A 361 34.16 -34.42 16.44
N ILE A 362 33.18 -35.07 15.78
CA ILE A 362 32.88 -36.53 15.65
C ILE A 362 31.64 -36.91 16.52
N THR A 363 30.61 -37.65 16.08
CA THR A 363 30.42 -38.59 14.95
C THR A 363 29.01 -38.47 14.32
N ALA A 364 28.80 -39.09 13.15
CA ALA A 364 27.46 -39.39 12.62
C ALA A 364 27.06 -40.86 12.88
N SER A 365 25.75 -41.15 12.98
CA SER A 365 25.20 -42.50 12.77
C SER A 365 23.74 -42.43 12.31
N SER A 366 23.29 -43.47 11.61
CA SER A 366 22.05 -43.52 10.83
C SER A 366 21.06 -44.57 11.34
N LYS A 367 19.75 -44.33 11.14
CA LYS A 367 18.79 -45.31 10.57
C LYS A 367 17.37 -44.73 10.42
N ARG A 368 16.59 -45.36 9.52
CA ARG A 368 15.19 -45.06 9.17
C ARG A 368 14.20 -45.79 10.09
N SER A 369 13.00 -45.24 10.28
CA SER A 369 11.72 -45.98 10.21
C SER A 369 10.48 -45.06 10.33
N SER A 370 9.53 -45.26 9.40
CA SER A 370 8.05 -45.16 9.54
C SER A 370 7.38 -44.04 10.35
N GLU A 371 6.64 -43.21 9.62
CA GLU A 371 5.17 -42.97 9.73
C GLU A 371 4.52 -42.49 11.05
N ASP A 372 3.87 -41.33 10.87
CA ASP A 372 2.58 -40.85 11.38
C ASP A 372 2.31 -40.40 12.83
N ASP A 373 1.68 -39.22 12.82
CA ASP A 373 0.71 -38.61 13.71
C ASP A 373 1.06 -38.14 15.14
N SER A 374 1.05 -36.80 15.20
CA SER A 374 0.23 -35.97 16.09
C SER A 374 0.93 -35.10 17.14
N VAL A 375 0.30 -33.94 17.40
CA VAL A 375 0.51 -32.98 18.49
C VAL A 375 1.74 -32.05 18.39
N LEU A 376 1.49 -30.83 17.90
CA LEU A 376 2.21 -29.60 18.31
C LEU A 376 1.18 -28.50 18.70
N PRO A 377 1.55 -27.52 19.54
CA PRO A 377 0.65 -27.13 20.64
C PRO A 377 -0.04 -25.76 20.51
N SER A 378 -1.19 -25.64 21.17
CA SER A 378 -1.94 -24.41 21.32
C SER A 378 -1.21 -23.37 22.19
N LYS A 379 -0.77 -22.26 21.58
CA LYS A 379 -0.33 -21.07 22.33
C LYS A 379 -1.53 -20.20 22.70
N LYS A 380 -1.85 -20.18 24.00
CA LYS A 380 -2.89 -19.33 24.60
C LYS A 380 -2.54 -17.84 24.41
N PHE A 381 -3.44 -17.07 23.81
CA PHE A 381 -3.40 -15.60 23.90
C PHE A 381 -4.20 -15.11 25.11
N VAL A 382 -3.55 -14.34 25.98
CA VAL A 382 -4.16 -13.79 27.19
C VAL A 382 -4.87 -12.48 26.86
N ARG A 383 -6.20 -12.43 27.03
CA ARG A 383 -6.96 -11.17 26.99
C ARG A 383 -6.71 -10.37 28.28
N ARG A 384 -6.24 -9.13 28.15
CA ARG A 384 -6.18 -8.15 29.24
C ARG A 384 -7.43 -7.27 29.18
N LEU A 385 -8.24 -7.27 30.23
CA LEU A 385 -9.36 -6.32 30.35
C LEU A 385 -8.81 -4.90 30.57
N VAL A 386 -9.51 -3.91 30.01
CA VAL A 386 -9.48 -2.52 30.47
C VAL A 386 -10.93 -2.09 30.70
N SER A 387 -11.17 -1.42 31.82
CA SER A 387 -12.50 -1.16 32.37
C SER A 387 -12.97 0.28 32.13
N SER A 388 -14.26 0.41 31.79
CA SER A 388 -15.20 1.48 32.17
C SER A 388 -14.71 2.93 32.37
N SER A 389 -15.29 3.85 31.59
CA SER A 389 -15.50 5.25 32.01
C SER A 389 -16.72 5.89 31.32
N GLU A 390 -17.84 5.82 32.05
CA GLU A 390 -18.98 6.75 32.18
C GLU A 390 -19.68 7.43 30.97
N ASP A 391 -21.02 7.29 30.98
CA ASP A 391 -22.00 8.06 30.18
C ASP A 391 -22.18 9.52 30.64
N LYS A 392 -22.54 10.40 29.69
CA LYS A 392 -23.62 11.42 29.88
C LYS A 392 -24.10 12.03 28.54
N PRO A 393 -25.33 12.59 28.49
CA PRO A 393 -26.13 12.60 27.25
C PRO A 393 -26.13 13.93 26.49
N PHE A 394 -26.38 13.85 25.17
CA PHE A 394 -26.68 15.02 24.34
C PHE A 394 -28.15 15.45 24.49
N THR A 395 -28.37 16.72 24.83
CA THR A 395 -29.69 17.36 24.83
C THR A 395 -29.92 18.18 23.56
N ASN A 396 -31.13 18.10 23.02
CA ASN A 396 -31.57 18.80 21.81
C ASN A 396 -32.11 20.21 22.17
N LYS A 397 -31.87 21.24 21.34
CA LYS A 397 -32.64 22.50 21.39
C LYS A 397 -32.59 23.35 20.12
N ASP A 398 -33.67 24.10 19.92
CA ASP A 398 -34.12 24.74 18.68
C ASP A 398 -33.35 25.99 18.19
N LYS A 399 -33.46 26.18 16.86
CA LYS A 399 -33.66 27.42 16.08
C LYS A 399 -33.32 28.78 16.73
N THR A 400 -32.64 29.63 15.95
CA THR A 400 -33.18 30.98 15.66
C THR A 400 -32.67 31.56 14.34
N LYS A 401 -33.54 32.26 13.61
CA LYS A 401 -33.19 33.07 12.44
C LYS A 401 -32.49 34.36 12.88
N LYS A 402 -31.57 34.89 12.07
CA LYS A 402 -31.46 36.34 11.87
C LYS A 402 -30.91 36.69 10.49
N SER A 403 -31.54 37.68 9.87
CA SER A 403 -31.26 38.24 8.54
C SER A 403 -30.34 39.45 8.59
N SER A 404 -29.57 39.69 7.55
CA SER A 404 -29.14 41.05 7.18
C SER A 404 -28.96 41.18 5.66
N ASN A 405 -29.56 42.23 5.10
CA ASN A 405 -29.45 42.59 3.68
C ASN A 405 -28.12 43.29 3.38
N LYS A 406 -27.62 43.13 2.16
CA LYS A 406 -27.25 44.29 1.32
C LYS A 406 -27.23 43.92 -0.16
N ALA A 407 -27.61 44.87 -1.01
CA ALA A 407 -27.87 44.68 -2.44
C ALA A 407 -27.01 45.60 -3.31
N VAL A 408 -26.63 45.12 -4.49
CA VAL A 408 -26.31 45.81 -5.76
C VAL A 408 -26.51 44.74 -6.85
N GLY A 409 -27.02 44.94 -8.07
CA GLY A 409 -27.55 46.11 -8.77
C GLY A 409 -27.43 45.88 -10.30
N SER A 410 -28.29 46.50 -11.12
CA SER A 410 -28.43 46.34 -12.60
C SER A 410 -28.99 44.99 -13.10
N GLY A 411 -29.79 44.92 -14.17
CA GLY A 411 -30.50 45.99 -14.90
C GLY A 411 -30.96 45.60 -16.32
N SER A 412 -32.23 45.88 -16.67
CA SER A 412 -32.87 45.73 -18.01
C SER A 412 -32.88 44.28 -18.59
N VAL A 413 -33.83 43.83 -19.42
CA VAL A 413 -34.59 44.46 -20.52
C VAL A 413 -36.03 43.90 -20.57
N LYS A 414 -36.99 44.66 -21.13
CA LYS A 414 -38.35 44.20 -21.47
C LYS A 414 -38.35 43.49 -22.84
N ASP A 415 -39.24 42.53 -23.05
CA ASP A 415 -40.09 42.54 -24.26
C ASP A 415 -41.37 41.71 -24.09
N GLU A 416 -42.35 41.95 -24.96
CA GLU A 416 -43.75 41.59 -24.76
C GLU A 416 -44.25 40.37 -25.58
N SER A 417 -45.28 39.72 -25.03
CA SER A 417 -46.48 39.21 -25.74
C SER A 417 -46.47 37.86 -26.50
N SER A 418 -47.72 37.37 -26.66
CA SER A 418 -48.22 36.14 -27.32
C SER A 418 -48.08 34.83 -26.50
N LEU A 419 -49.15 34.31 -25.88
CA LEU A 419 -50.36 33.65 -26.43
C LEU A 419 -50.06 32.32 -27.15
N VAL A 420 -50.46 31.21 -26.53
CA VAL A 420 -51.52 30.28 -27.03
C VAL A 420 -51.80 29.21 -25.96
N SER A 421 -53.06 28.76 -25.92
CA SER A 421 -53.66 27.79 -24.98
C SER A 421 -53.91 26.41 -25.62
N GLY A 422 -54.10 25.38 -24.80
CA GLY A 422 -54.57 24.02 -25.18
C GLY A 422 -53.74 22.95 -24.46
N GLU A 423 -54.27 22.21 -23.48
CA GLU A 423 -55.22 21.06 -23.60
C GLU A 423 -54.55 19.81 -24.21
N ALA A 424 -54.66 18.60 -23.64
CA ALA A 424 -55.37 18.15 -22.42
C ALA A 424 -54.64 16.97 -21.76
#